data_AF-A0AAE2JGA2-F1
#
_entry.id   AF-A0AAE2JGA2-F1
#
_cell.length_a   1.000
_cell.length_b   1.000
_cell.length_c   1.000
_cell.angle_alpha   90.00
_cell.angle_beta   90.00
_cell.angle_gamma   90.00
#
_symmetry.space_group_name_H-M   'P 1'
#
loop_
_entity.id
_entity.type
_entity.pdbx_description
1 polymer ?
#
loop_
_entity_poly.entity_id
_entity_poly.type
_entity_poly.pdbx_seq_one_letter_code
_entity_poly.pdbx_strand_id
1 'polypeptide(L)'
;MFITPEVAYVCELLHKYDVLPLECDGHTMVVSCLLDRFCIPHQRIVGEVTLAGTGQIIRPHLWIEYDEYIIDYRLRMWARKTEDNVSLVPHGIFIEDKSQAIYTAQRIANKAMISDSIIDFMTDGLWTKILLEIPGKKRIT
;
A
#
# COMPACT_ATOMS: atom_id res chain seq x y z
N MET A 1 -22.85 3.35 0.43
CA MET A 1 -21.76 4.25 0.82
C MET A 1 -21.06 4.64 -0.46
N PHE A 2 -21.21 5.89 -0.92
CA PHE A 2 -20.55 6.34 -2.15
C PHE A 2 -19.11 6.70 -1.78
N ILE A 3 -18.15 6.04 -2.43
CA ILE A 3 -16.74 6.41 -2.36
C ILE A 3 -16.65 7.87 -2.80
N THR A 4 -16.14 8.75 -1.95
CA THR A 4 -16.04 10.17 -2.31
C THR A 4 -15.06 10.33 -3.48
N PRO A 5 -15.19 11.36 -4.33
CA PRO A 5 -14.30 11.60 -5.47
C PRO A 5 -12.81 11.60 -5.09
N GLU A 6 -12.50 12.03 -3.86
CA GLU A 6 -11.15 12.03 -3.30
C GLU A 6 -10.61 10.61 -3.11
N VAL A 7 -11.44 9.68 -2.61
CA VAL A 7 -11.05 8.28 -2.45
C VAL A 7 -10.90 7.61 -3.83
N ALA A 8 -11.76 7.92 -4.80
CA ALA A 8 -11.62 7.41 -6.17
C ALA A 8 -10.29 7.87 -6.82
N TYR A 9 -9.94 9.15 -6.66
CA TYR A 9 -8.68 9.70 -7.14
C TYR A 9 -7.46 9.06 -6.46
N VAL A 10 -7.52 8.87 -5.14
CA VAL A 10 -6.46 8.19 -4.38
C VAL A 10 -6.31 6.74 -4.83
N CYS A 11 -7.41 6.02 -5.09
CA CYS A 11 -7.38 4.66 -5.62
C CYS A 11 -6.70 4.58 -7.00
N GLU A 12 -7.04 5.47 -7.93
CA GLU A 12 -6.41 5.54 -9.26
C GLU A 12 -4.91 5.84 -9.16
N LEU A 13 -4.53 6.74 -8.26
CA LEU A 13 -3.15 7.10 -8.05
C LEU A 13 -2.36 5.95 -7.42
N LEU A 14 -2.92 5.30 -6.39
CA LEU A 14 -2.30 4.18 -5.69
C LEU A 14 -2.13 2.95 -6.58
N HIS A 15 -2.99 2.75 -7.57
CA HIS A 15 -2.82 1.67 -8.56
C HIS A 15 -1.49 1.79 -9.32
N LYS A 16 -0.97 3.01 -9.55
CA LYS A 16 0.35 3.22 -10.17
C LYS A 16 1.52 2.75 -9.31
N TYR A 17 1.29 2.47 -8.03
CA TYR A 17 2.33 1.97 -7.13
C TYR A 17 2.45 0.45 -7.17
N ASP A 18 1.48 -0.25 -7.76
CA ASP A 18 1.52 -1.71 -7.91
C ASP A 18 2.72 -2.15 -8.76
N VAL A 19 3.09 -1.36 -9.77
CA VAL A 19 4.22 -1.65 -10.66
C VAL A 19 5.60 -1.41 -10.02
N LEU A 20 5.66 -0.79 -8.83
CA LEU A 20 6.95 -0.52 -8.17
C LEU A 20 7.68 -1.84 -7.82
N PRO A 21 8.99 -1.94 -8.05
CA PRO A 21 9.76 -3.14 -7.75
C PRO A 21 10.16 -3.20 -6.26
N LEU A 22 9.20 -2.97 -5.37
CA LEU A 22 9.41 -2.86 -3.93
C LEU A 22 8.72 -3.99 -3.17
N GLU A 23 9.35 -4.49 -2.12
CA GLU A 23 8.71 -5.38 -1.15
C GLU A 23 7.77 -4.60 -0.21
N CYS A 24 7.12 -5.29 0.74
CA CYS A 24 6.10 -4.70 1.60
C CYS A 24 6.57 -3.50 2.43
N ASP A 25 7.83 -3.48 2.86
CA ASP A 25 8.41 -2.42 3.67
C ASP A 25 8.62 -1.12 2.86
N GLY A 26 9.31 -1.22 1.73
CA GLY A 26 9.55 -0.10 0.82
C GLY A 26 8.25 0.38 0.18
N HIS A 27 7.38 -0.53 -0.23
CA HIS A 27 6.12 -0.17 -0.87
C HIS A 27 5.20 0.61 0.07
N THR A 28 5.00 0.14 1.32
CA THR A 28 4.20 0.88 2.32
C THR A 28 4.81 2.24 2.67
N MET A 29 6.14 2.36 2.61
CA MET A 29 6.83 3.62 2.84
C MET A 29 6.53 4.65 1.72
N VAL A 30 6.59 4.21 0.46
CA VAL A 30 6.25 5.07 -0.68
C VAL A 30 4.77 5.46 -0.66
N VAL A 31 3.86 4.51 -0.44
CA VAL A 31 2.42 4.78 -0.30
C VAL A 31 2.16 5.78 0.84
N SER A 32 2.82 5.58 1.99
CA SER A 32 2.70 6.48 3.13
C SER A 32 3.15 7.92 2.81
N CYS A 33 4.28 8.08 2.12
CA CYS A 33 4.77 9.39 1.69
C CYS A 33 3.80 10.08 0.71
N LEU A 34 3.12 9.31 -0.14
CA LEU A 34 2.10 9.85 -1.04
C LEU A 34 0.87 10.32 -0.26
N LEU A 35 0.33 9.48 0.61
CA LEU A 35 -0.83 9.82 1.43
C LEU A 35 -0.58 11.05 2.30
N ASP A 36 0.63 11.18 2.88
CA ASP A 36 1.02 12.36 3.64
C ASP A 36 1.00 13.65 2.79
N ARG A 37 1.30 13.58 1.47
CA ARG A 37 1.23 14.75 0.55
C ARG A 37 -0.18 15.25 0.31
N PHE A 38 -1.17 14.36 0.40
CA PHE A 38 -2.58 14.69 0.31
C PHE A 38 -3.22 14.95 1.68
N CYS A 39 -2.40 14.99 2.75
CA CYS A 39 -2.86 15.15 4.12
C CYS A 39 -3.87 14.06 4.54
N ILE A 40 -3.73 12.83 4.03
CA ILE A 40 -4.62 11.71 4.34
C ILE A 40 -4.08 11.01 5.60
N PRO A 41 -4.83 10.97 6.71
CA PRO A 41 -4.42 10.26 7.93
C PRO A 41 -4.30 8.76 7.65
N HIS A 42 -3.21 8.12 8.05
CA HIS A 42 -3.02 6.69 7.84
C HIS A 42 -1.93 6.15 8.76
N GLN A 43 -1.92 4.84 8.98
CA GLN A 43 -0.92 4.15 9.78
C GLN A 43 -0.20 3.10 8.95
N ARG A 44 1.14 3.08 9.02
CA ARG A 44 1.93 1.94 8.54
C ARG A 44 1.93 0.90 9.65
N ILE A 45 1.51 -0.31 9.35
CA ILE A 45 1.44 -1.39 10.33
C ILE A 45 2.53 -2.42 10.03
N VAL A 46 3.14 -2.93 11.10
CA VAL A 46 3.92 -4.17 11.06
C VAL A 46 3.11 -5.23 11.78
N GLY A 47 2.95 -6.38 11.16
CA GLY A 47 2.31 -7.51 11.79
C GLY A 47 2.45 -8.80 11.00
N GLU A 48 1.41 -9.60 11.02
CA GLU A 48 1.33 -10.87 10.31
C GLU A 48 0.00 -11.01 9.57
N VAL A 49 0.03 -11.74 8.45
CA VAL A 49 -1.17 -12.08 7.68
C VAL A 49 -1.29 -13.58 7.58
N THR A 50 -2.44 -14.12 7.97
CA THR A 50 -2.77 -15.55 7.83
C THR A 50 -3.75 -15.73 6.68
N LEU A 51 -3.35 -16.50 5.65
CA LEU A 51 -4.22 -16.80 4.50
C LEU A 51 -5.18 -17.93 4.85
N ALA A 52 -6.48 -17.68 4.79
CA ALA A 52 -7.50 -18.64 5.25
C ALA A 52 -7.52 -19.93 4.42
N GLY A 53 -7.30 -19.83 3.10
CA GLY A 53 -7.33 -20.99 2.19
C GLY A 53 -6.16 -21.96 2.33
N THR A 54 -5.01 -21.50 2.84
CA THR A 54 -3.78 -22.32 2.92
C THR A 54 -3.23 -22.48 4.34
N GLY A 55 -3.69 -21.65 5.28
CA GLY A 55 -3.10 -21.52 6.62
C GLY A 55 -1.70 -20.89 6.60
N GLN A 56 -1.24 -20.39 5.46
CA GLN A 56 0.08 -19.76 5.36
C GLN A 56 0.13 -18.49 6.20
N ILE A 57 1.17 -18.36 7.03
CA ILE A 57 1.45 -17.16 7.81
C ILE A 57 2.60 -16.39 7.15
N ILE A 58 2.36 -15.13 6.83
CA ILE A 58 3.35 -14.20 6.25
C ILE A 58 3.74 -13.20 7.34
N ARG A 59 5.01 -13.24 7.75
CA ARG A 59 5.56 -12.34 8.78
C ARG A 59 7.08 -12.16 8.67
N PRO A 60 7.61 -10.96 9.00
CA PRO A 60 6.85 -9.73 9.20
C PRO A 60 6.21 -9.28 7.88
N HIS A 61 4.97 -8.79 7.94
CA HIS A 61 4.29 -8.17 6.80
C HIS A 61 3.93 -6.74 7.13
N LEU A 62 3.99 -5.86 6.13
CA LEU A 62 3.66 -4.45 6.28
C LEU A 62 2.53 -4.06 5.34
N TRP A 63 1.55 -3.33 5.87
CA TRP A 63 0.42 -2.75 5.15
C TRP A 63 0.13 -1.33 5.66
N ILE A 64 -0.81 -0.64 5.01
CA ILE A 64 -1.37 0.61 5.50
C ILE A 64 -2.79 0.39 6.01
N GLU A 65 -3.12 1.00 7.14
CA GLU A 65 -4.50 1.17 7.59
C GLU A 65 -4.94 2.63 7.35
N TYR A 66 -6.10 2.78 6.73
CA TYR A 66 -6.78 4.04 6.46
C TYR A 66 -8.28 3.85 6.73
N ASP A 67 -8.79 4.45 7.80
CA ASP A 67 -10.14 4.19 8.31
C ASP A 67 -10.42 2.68 8.45
N GLU A 68 -11.37 2.14 7.69
CA GLU A 68 -11.74 0.72 7.63
C GLU A 68 -11.03 -0.05 6.51
N TYR A 69 -10.19 0.64 5.72
CA TYR A 69 -9.49 0.09 4.58
C TYR A 69 -8.07 -0.35 4.92
N ILE A 70 -7.69 -1.48 4.33
CA ILE A 70 -6.33 -1.98 4.22
C ILE A 70 -5.82 -1.64 2.83
N ILE A 71 -4.60 -1.09 2.77
CA ILE A 71 -3.86 -0.90 1.52
C ILE A 71 -2.66 -1.86 1.53
N ASP A 72 -2.72 -2.83 0.63
CA ASP A 72 -1.72 -3.89 0.54
C ASP A 72 -1.62 -4.42 -0.89
N TYR A 73 -0.56 -4.02 -1.61
CA TYR A 73 -0.24 -4.51 -2.94
C TYR A 73 0.79 -5.64 -2.91
N ARG A 74 1.33 -5.99 -1.73
CA ARG A 74 2.54 -6.81 -1.61
C ARG A 74 2.30 -8.14 -0.90
N LEU A 75 1.14 -8.36 -0.28
CA LEU A 75 0.77 -9.68 0.25
C LEU A 75 0.93 -10.78 -0.80
N ARG A 76 0.49 -10.47 -2.02
CA ARG A 76 0.61 -11.36 -3.18
C ARG A 76 2.07 -11.73 -3.49
N MET A 77 3.09 -10.95 -3.14
CA MET A 77 4.47 -11.35 -3.45
C MET A 77 4.93 -12.57 -2.65
N TRP A 78 4.40 -12.75 -1.44
CA TRP A 78 4.82 -13.79 -0.50
C TRP A 78 3.83 -14.94 -0.35
N ALA A 79 2.59 -14.74 -0.80
CA ALA A 79 1.59 -15.78 -0.85
C ALA A 79 2.04 -16.93 -1.78
N ARG A 80 1.95 -18.17 -1.31
CA ARG A 80 2.08 -19.36 -2.15
C ARG A 80 0.86 -19.45 -3.05
N LYS A 81 1.04 -19.08 -4.30
CA LYS A 81 -0.04 -19.01 -5.28
C LYS A 81 -0.15 -20.28 -6.11
N THR A 82 -1.38 -20.69 -6.34
CA THR A 82 -1.85 -21.47 -7.50
C THR A 82 -2.71 -20.56 -8.36
N GLU A 83 -2.96 -20.92 -9.62
CA GLU A 83 -3.89 -20.14 -10.47
C GLU A 83 -5.28 -19.99 -9.82
N ASP A 84 -5.73 -21.03 -9.12
CA ASP A 84 -7.03 -21.06 -8.45
C ASP A 84 -7.13 -20.14 -7.22
N ASN A 85 -6.01 -19.83 -6.54
CA ASN A 85 -6.03 -19.08 -5.29
C ASN A 85 -5.53 -17.63 -5.39
N VAL A 86 -4.90 -17.23 -6.51
CA VAL A 86 -4.30 -15.89 -6.64
C VAL A 86 -5.34 -14.77 -6.53
N SER A 87 -6.55 -15.00 -7.04
CA SER A 87 -7.67 -14.07 -6.97
C SER A 87 -8.23 -13.93 -5.55
N LEU A 88 -8.04 -14.94 -4.70
CA LEU A 88 -8.48 -14.96 -3.31
C LEU A 88 -7.48 -14.29 -2.36
N VAL A 89 -6.25 -14.03 -2.81
CA VAL A 89 -5.29 -13.26 -2.01
C VAL A 89 -5.62 -11.77 -2.16
N PRO A 90 -5.92 -11.05 -1.07
CA PRO A 90 -6.25 -9.63 -1.12
C PRO A 90 -5.14 -8.79 -1.78
N HIS A 91 -5.54 -7.72 -2.46
CA HIS A 91 -4.63 -6.84 -3.19
C HIS A 91 -5.24 -5.47 -3.46
N GLY A 92 -4.43 -4.43 -3.30
CA GLY A 92 -4.84 -3.05 -3.53
C GLY A 92 -5.46 -2.45 -2.28
N ILE A 93 -6.65 -1.87 -2.42
CA ILE A 93 -7.38 -1.18 -1.34
C ILE A 93 -8.68 -1.93 -1.10
N PHE A 94 -8.89 -2.42 0.12
CA PHE A 94 -10.02 -3.29 0.44
C PHE A 94 -10.38 -3.20 1.92
N ILE A 95 -11.58 -3.65 2.27
CA ILE A 95 -11.96 -3.93 3.66
C ILE A 95 -11.55 -5.37 3.96
N GLU A 96 -11.05 -5.63 5.17
CA GLU A 96 -10.63 -6.98 5.57
C GLU A 96 -11.76 -8.01 5.36
N ASP A 97 -11.46 -9.04 4.56
CA ASP A 97 -12.30 -10.23 4.43
C ASP A 97 -11.60 -11.41 5.10
N LYS A 98 -12.07 -11.75 6.32
CA LYS A 98 -11.52 -12.85 7.13
C LYS A 98 -11.66 -14.23 6.49
N SER A 99 -12.52 -14.37 5.47
CA SER A 99 -12.60 -15.60 4.69
C SER A 99 -11.45 -15.76 3.69
N GLN A 100 -10.72 -14.69 3.40
CA GLN A 100 -9.56 -14.66 2.51
C GLN A 100 -8.25 -14.55 3.30
N ALA A 101 -8.15 -13.56 4.17
CA ALA A 101 -6.97 -13.30 4.98
C ALA A 101 -7.32 -12.63 6.32
N ILE A 102 -6.54 -12.95 7.35
CA ILE A 102 -6.66 -12.33 8.69
C ILE A 102 -5.38 -11.53 8.94
N TYR A 103 -5.55 -10.22 9.15
CA TYR A 103 -4.48 -9.29 9.47
C TYR A 103 -4.39 -9.11 10.99
N THR A 104 -3.21 -9.40 11.55
CA THR A 104 -2.94 -9.23 12.98
C THR A 104 -1.87 -8.15 13.16
N ALA A 105 -2.30 -6.95 13.52
CA ALA A 105 -1.41 -5.83 13.81
C ALA A 105 -0.56 -6.11 15.06
N GLN A 106 0.75 -5.86 14.98
CA GLN A 106 1.66 -5.99 16.12
C GLN A 106 2.15 -4.62 16.61
N ARG A 107 2.48 -3.72 15.69
CA ARG A 107 2.92 -2.36 16.02
C ARG A 107 2.75 -1.41 14.84
N ILE A 108 2.70 -0.12 15.14
CA ILE A 108 2.82 0.93 14.13
C ILE A 108 4.30 1.04 13.73
N ALA A 109 4.57 1.01 12.42
CA ALA A 109 5.89 1.26 11.87
C ALA A 109 6.21 2.75 11.91
N ASN A 110 7.48 3.09 12.11
CA ASN A 110 7.90 4.49 12.05
C ASN A 110 7.67 5.06 10.65
N LYS A 111 7.02 6.23 10.59
CA LYS A 111 7.04 7.10 9.42
C LYS A 111 8.36 7.86 9.42
N ALA A 112 9.42 7.25 8.89
CA ALA A 112 10.62 8.01 8.60
C ALA A 112 10.28 9.03 7.50
N MET A 113 10.52 10.32 7.72
CA MET A 113 10.47 11.29 6.64
C MET A 113 11.63 11.02 5.70
N ILE A 114 11.31 10.63 4.48
CA ILE A 114 12.29 10.35 3.43
C ILE A 114 12.18 11.42 2.37
N SER A 115 13.31 11.94 1.91
CA SER A 115 13.33 12.96 0.87
C SER A 115 12.86 12.38 -0.46
N ASP A 116 12.30 13.24 -1.32
CA ASP A 116 11.88 12.84 -2.67
C ASP A 116 12.99 12.18 -3.47
N SER A 117 14.23 12.63 -3.31
CA SER A 117 15.40 12.02 -3.96
C SER A 117 15.62 10.56 -3.57
N ILE A 118 15.38 10.19 -2.31
CA ILE A 118 15.56 8.81 -1.85
C ILE A 118 14.37 7.96 -2.32
N ILE A 119 13.15 8.47 -2.26
CA ILE A 119 11.96 7.76 -2.76
C ILE A 119 12.09 7.53 -4.28
N ASP A 120 12.55 8.54 -5.02
CA ASP A 120 12.78 8.44 -6.46
C ASP A 120 13.86 7.41 -6.79
N PHE A 121 14.94 7.38 -6.01
CA PHE A 121 15.96 6.33 -6.12
C PHE A 121 15.38 4.93 -5.85
N MET A 122 14.59 4.75 -4.78
CA MET A 122 13.95 3.47 -4.46
C MET A 122 12.94 3.00 -5.51
N THR A 123 12.40 3.93 -6.31
CA THR A 123 11.35 3.66 -7.30
C THR A 123 11.86 3.73 -8.73
N ASP A 124 13.18 3.73 -8.94
CA ASP A 124 13.81 3.84 -10.27
C ASP A 124 13.25 5.01 -11.11
N GLY A 125 13.05 6.16 -10.46
CA GLY A 125 12.55 7.38 -11.12
C GLY A 125 11.04 7.42 -11.35
N LEU A 126 10.28 6.39 -10.92
CA LEU A 126 8.82 6.38 -11.07
C LEU A 126 8.14 7.39 -10.15
N TRP A 127 8.72 7.69 -8.98
CA TRP A 127 8.17 8.69 -8.06
C TRP A 127 8.01 10.06 -8.72
N THR A 128 9.05 10.57 -9.38
CA THR A 128 9.00 11.86 -10.08
C THR A 128 7.92 11.89 -11.15
N LYS A 129 7.75 10.80 -11.90
CA LYS A 129 6.70 10.68 -12.92
C LYS A 129 5.31 10.76 -12.30
N ILE A 130 5.08 10.03 -11.21
CA ILE A 130 3.81 10.04 -10.49
C ILE A 130 3.51 11.46 -9.99
N LEU A 131 4.51 12.16 -9.44
CA LEU A 131 4.34 13.54 -8.97
C LEU A 131 4.00 14.54 -10.09
N LEU A 132 4.49 14.34 -11.31
CA LEU A 132 4.17 15.20 -12.47
C LEU A 132 2.72 15.03 -12.95
N GLU A 133 2.09 13.89 -12.67
CA GLU A 133 0.73 13.57 -13.09
C GLU A 133 -0.34 14.00 -12.09
N ILE A 134 0.05 14.37 -10.86
CA ILE A 134 -0.86 14.88 -9.84
C ILE A 134 -1.31 16.30 -10.25
N PRO A 135 -2.61 16.55 -10.53
CA PRO A 135 -3.09 17.86 -10.92
C PRO A 135 -2.90 18.85 -9.77
N GLY A 136 -2.03 19.83 -9.96
CA GLY A 136 -1.87 20.96 -9.05
C GLY A 136 -0.91 20.75 -7.88
N LYS A 137 0.38 20.93 -8.13
CA LYS A 137 1.13 21.94 -7.36
C LYS A 137 1.76 22.90 -8.37
N LYS A 138 1.35 24.17 -8.30
CA LYS A 138 2.16 25.27 -8.85
C LYS A 138 3.60 25.00 -8.41
N ARG A 139 4.54 24.98 -9.37
CA ARG A 139 5.96 25.10 -9.08
C ARG A 139 6.09 26.29 -8.13
N ILE A 140 6.38 26.05 -6.86
CA ILE A 140 6.92 27.11 -6.02
C ILE A 140 8.32 27.27 -6.56
N THR A 141 8.47 28.30 -7.39
CA THR A 141 9.73 28.83 -7.91
C THR A 141 10.68 29.15 -6.79
#